data_AF-A0A7X7D908-F1
#
_entry.id   AF-A0A7X7D908-F1
#
_cell.length_a   1.000
_cell.length_b   1.000
_cell.length_c   1.000
_cell.angle_alpha   90.00
_cell.angle_beta   90.00
_cell.angle_gamma   90.00
#
_symmetry.space_group_name_H-M   'P 1'
#
loop_
_entity.id
_entity.type
_entity.pdbx_description
1 polymer ?
#
loop_
_entity_poly.entity_id
_entity_poly.type
_entity_poly.pdbx_seq_one_letter_code
_entity_poly.pdbx_strand_id
1 'polypeptide(L)'
;MTTTTGMNTTAPAVGVWDRRRLQRTLAGVTALAVLLLVGLAYAVQAALTADPQTAAAQPASSGPVVVAVEDLPDSAARRDAIAAAPMLAVPPDAARGGTPAQEPAEPIAIPAAGRVGPANVPTGYPRTPEGAVGQLAAITAATLQSLSLDDAAGIYAAWSEPGAPPASEWTLMRNLRSFLGSDAAAHLTDPGTALVATPVGAQVKGVDGDTWTLACVLMDVEARVVTSA
;
A
#
# COMPACT_ATOMS: atom_id res chain seq x y z
N MET A 1 73.68 -19.23 38.00
CA MET A 1 74.30 -18.91 36.69
C MET A 1 73.43 -19.53 35.62
N THR A 2 72.99 -18.68 34.69
CA THR A 2 72.05 -18.89 33.58
C THR A 2 72.29 -20.16 32.76
N THR A 3 71.26 -21.01 32.64
CA THR A 3 71.21 -22.06 31.62
C THR A 3 70.05 -21.77 30.67
N THR A 4 70.44 -21.46 29.44
CA THR A 4 69.64 -21.03 28.30
C THR A 4 68.65 -22.11 27.83
N THR A 5 67.35 -21.82 27.89
CA THR A 5 66.32 -22.60 27.19
C THR A 5 66.33 -22.19 25.71
N GLY A 6 66.85 -23.06 24.85
CA GLY A 6 66.76 -22.94 23.40
C GLY A 6 65.31 -23.15 22.93
N MET A 7 64.76 -22.13 22.29
CA MET A 7 63.43 -22.15 21.67
C MET A 7 63.57 -22.72 20.27
N ASN A 8 63.19 -23.98 20.07
CA ASN A 8 63.12 -24.59 18.75
C ASN A 8 61.84 -24.12 18.05
N THR A 9 61.94 -23.06 17.26
CA THR A 9 60.86 -22.62 16.36
C THR A 9 60.75 -23.60 15.19
N THR A 10 59.79 -24.52 15.25
CA THR A 10 59.40 -25.32 14.08
C THR A 10 58.58 -24.43 13.15
N ALA A 11 59.16 -23.99 12.02
CA ALA A 11 58.39 -23.38 10.94
C ALA A 11 57.43 -24.43 10.35
N PRO A 12 56.13 -24.12 10.16
CA PRO A 12 55.23 -25.07 9.50
C PRO A 12 55.68 -25.22 8.04
N ALA A 13 56.06 -26.43 7.66
CA ALA A 13 56.30 -26.78 6.28
C ALA A 13 55.02 -26.48 5.48
N VAL A 14 55.09 -25.50 4.58
CA VAL A 14 54.00 -25.21 3.64
C VAL A 14 53.83 -26.46 2.80
N GLY A 15 52.78 -27.23 3.08
CA GLY A 15 52.52 -28.51 2.43
C GLY A 15 52.44 -28.32 0.92
N VAL A 16 53.46 -28.79 0.21
CA VAL A 16 53.50 -28.76 -1.25
C VAL A 16 52.33 -29.62 -1.74
N TRP A 17 51.36 -29.00 -2.42
CA TRP A 17 50.21 -29.75 -2.91
C TRP A 17 50.66 -30.82 -3.89
N ASP A 18 50.29 -32.07 -3.61
CA ASP A 18 50.50 -33.17 -4.53
C ASP A 18 49.88 -32.80 -5.89
N ARG A 19 50.63 -33.00 -6.98
CA ARG A 19 50.25 -32.68 -8.35
C ARG A 19 48.86 -33.22 -8.69
N ARG A 20 48.50 -34.40 -8.16
CA ARG A 20 47.17 -35.00 -8.34
C ARG A 20 46.04 -34.23 -7.64
N ARG A 21 46.31 -33.64 -6.47
CA ARG A 21 45.34 -32.80 -5.75
C ARG A 21 45.15 -31.46 -6.45
N LEU A 22 46.23 -30.82 -6.90
CA LEU A 22 46.17 -29.58 -7.68
C LEU A 22 45.42 -29.78 -9.00
N GLN A 23 45.65 -30.89 -9.70
CA GLN A 23 44.93 -31.19 -10.95
C GLN A 23 43.44 -31.41 -10.72
N ARG A 24 43.04 -32.05 -9.61
CA ARG A 24 41.62 -32.27 -9.28
C ARG A 24 40.91 -30.98 -8.89
N THR A 25 41.54 -30.12 -8.09
CA THR A 25 40.96 -28.84 -7.71
C THR A 25 40.85 -27.92 -8.91
N LEU A 26 41.90 -27.86 -9.74
CA LEU A 26 41.87 -27.08 -10.99
C LEU A 26 40.75 -27.58 -11.90
N ALA A 27 40.68 -28.90 -12.15
CA ALA A 27 39.63 -29.51 -12.96
C ALA A 27 38.22 -29.16 -12.44
N GLY A 28 38.00 -29.25 -11.13
CA GLY A 28 36.72 -28.89 -10.49
C GLY A 28 36.37 -27.41 -10.65
N VAL A 29 37.33 -26.51 -10.48
CA VAL A 29 37.13 -25.06 -10.66
C VAL A 29 36.84 -24.74 -12.13
N THR A 30 37.57 -25.33 -13.08
CA THR A 30 37.25 -25.18 -14.51
C THR A 30 35.87 -25.73 -14.85
N ALA A 31 35.48 -26.87 -14.31
CA ALA A 31 34.16 -27.44 -14.55
C ALA A 31 33.04 -26.53 -14.02
N LEU A 32 33.23 -25.95 -12.83
CA LEU A 32 32.29 -24.98 -12.25
C LEU A 32 32.22 -23.70 -13.08
N ALA A 33 33.36 -23.17 -13.51
CA ALA A 33 33.41 -21.98 -14.36
C ALA A 33 32.70 -22.21 -15.70
N VAL A 34 32.91 -23.37 -16.33
CA VAL A 34 32.22 -23.75 -17.56
C VAL A 34 30.72 -23.87 -17.33
N LEU A 35 30.28 -24.49 -16.23
CA LEU A 35 28.85 -24.58 -15.87
C LEU A 35 28.21 -23.20 -15.69
N LEU A 36 28.89 -22.28 -15.02
CA LEU A 36 28.40 -20.90 -14.83
C LEU A 36 28.32 -20.15 -16.17
N LEU A 37 29.31 -20.30 -17.04
CA LEU A 37 29.29 -19.69 -18.37
C LEU A 37 28.18 -20.26 -19.25
N VAL A 38 27.94 -21.57 -19.19
CA VAL A 38 26.82 -22.21 -19.91
C VAL A 38 25.48 -21.72 -19.36
N GLY A 39 25.32 -21.64 -18.04
CA GLY A 39 24.11 -21.10 -17.42
C GLY A 39 23.86 -19.64 -17.79
N LEU A 40 24.91 -18.82 -17.80
CA LEU A 40 24.83 -17.41 -18.20
C LEU A 40 24.47 -17.27 -19.68
N ALA A 41 25.12 -18.03 -20.55
CA ALA A 41 24.79 -18.05 -21.98
C ALA A 41 23.35 -18.49 -22.22
N TYR A 42 22.86 -19.49 -21.49
CA TYR A 42 21.47 -19.93 -21.55
C TYR A 42 20.50 -18.83 -21.08
N ALA A 43 20.81 -18.13 -19.98
CA ALA A 43 19.99 -17.02 -19.49
C ALA A 43 19.93 -15.85 -20.48
N VAL A 44 21.08 -15.50 -21.10
CA VAL A 44 21.15 -14.46 -22.14
C VAL A 44 20.38 -14.89 -23.38
N GLN A 45 20.55 -16.14 -23.83
CA GLN A 45 19.79 -16.67 -24.96
C GLN A 45 18.29 -16.63 -24.67
N ALA A 46 17.85 -17.06 -23.48
CA ALA A 46 16.45 -17.00 -23.07
C ALA A 46 15.91 -15.57 -23.04
N ALA A 47 16.70 -14.58 -22.61
CA ALA A 47 16.30 -13.18 -22.63
C ALA A 47 16.22 -12.59 -24.04
N LEU A 48 17.06 -13.04 -24.96
CA LEU A 48 17.11 -12.55 -26.35
C LEU A 48 16.11 -13.27 -27.28
N THR A 49 15.76 -14.53 -26.98
CA THR A 49 14.74 -15.29 -27.73
C THR A 49 13.36 -15.21 -27.10
N ALA A 50 13.25 -14.64 -25.91
CA ALA A 50 11.94 -14.28 -25.36
C ALA A 50 11.37 -13.15 -26.21
N ASP A 51 10.35 -13.48 -27.01
CA ASP A 51 9.42 -12.46 -27.49
C ASP A 51 8.90 -11.69 -26.24
N PRO A 52 8.81 -10.35 -26.27
CA PRO A 52 8.30 -9.57 -25.15
C PRO A 52 6.85 -9.91 -24.76
N GLN A 53 6.23 -10.87 -25.45
CA GLN A 53 4.88 -11.39 -25.20
C GLN A 53 4.85 -12.78 -24.52
N THR A 54 5.99 -13.42 -24.20
CA THR A 54 5.99 -14.75 -23.52
C THR A 54 6.49 -14.73 -22.07
N ALA A 55 7.10 -13.63 -21.60
CA ALA A 55 7.11 -13.31 -20.17
C ALA A 55 5.74 -12.80 -19.69
N ALA A 56 4.84 -12.50 -20.63
CA ALA A 56 3.46 -12.11 -20.44
C ALA A 56 2.49 -13.25 -20.83
N ALA A 57 2.72 -14.48 -20.36
CA ALA A 57 1.70 -15.51 -20.46
C ALA A 57 1.77 -16.59 -19.36
N GLN A 58 1.42 -16.20 -18.14
CA GLN A 58 0.10 -16.58 -17.67
C GLN A 58 -0.58 -15.29 -17.24
N PRO A 59 -1.51 -14.75 -18.05
CA PRO A 59 -2.58 -14.00 -17.45
C PRO A 59 -3.31 -15.05 -16.60
N ALA A 60 -3.02 -15.09 -15.30
CA ALA A 60 -4.13 -15.30 -14.39
C ALA A 60 -5.17 -14.30 -14.89
N SER A 61 -6.26 -14.80 -15.45
CA SER A 61 -7.41 -14.02 -15.88
C SER A 61 -7.61 -12.92 -14.86
N SER A 62 -7.09 -11.74 -15.17
CA SER A 62 -7.29 -10.52 -14.39
C SER A 62 -8.56 -9.88 -14.91
N GLY A 63 -9.59 -10.71 -15.15
CA GLY A 63 -10.90 -10.36 -14.64
C GLY A 63 -10.78 -10.31 -13.11
N PRO A 64 -11.72 -9.67 -12.40
CA PRO A 64 -11.75 -9.77 -10.95
C PRO A 64 -11.56 -11.24 -10.58
N VAL A 65 -10.62 -11.54 -9.67
CA VAL A 65 -10.71 -12.79 -8.92
C VAL A 65 -11.99 -12.63 -8.13
N VAL A 66 -13.10 -12.97 -8.78
CA VAL A 66 -14.33 -13.34 -8.13
C VAL A 66 -13.92 -14.63 -7.43
N VAL A 67 -13.32 -14.49 -6.25
CA VAL A 67 -13.60 -15.47 -5.22
C VAL A 67 -15.11 -15.58 -5.29
N ALA A 68 -15.66 -16.77 -5.50
CA ALA A 68 -17.08 -17.00 -5.27
C ALA A 68 -17.27 -16.82 -3.76
N VAL A 69 -17.19 -15.56 -3.31
CA VAL A 69 -17.34 -15.11 -1.94
C VAL A 69 -18.69 -15.64 -1.47
N GLU A 70 -19.65 -15.70 -2.39
CA GLU A 70 -20.95 -16.38 -2.38
C GLU A 70 -20.96 -17.78 -1.77
N ASP A 71 -19.89 -18.58 -1.90
CA ASP A 71 -19.80 -19.95 -1.38
C ASP A 71 -19.21 -20.07 0.04
N LEU A 72 -18.75 -18.96 0.64
CA LEU A 72 -18.20 -18.98 2.01
C LEU A 72 -19.35 -18.99 3.05
N PRO A 73 -19.44 -20.00 3.92
CA PRO A 73 -20.56 -20.16 4.85
C PRO A 73 -20.53 -19.18 6.04
N ASP A 74 -19.36 -18.62 6.36
CA ASP A 74 -19.18 -17.67 7.47
C ASP A 74 -19.03 -16.23 6.96
N SER A 75 -19.87 -15.32 7.45
CA SER A 75 -19.88 -13.91 7.05
C SER A 75 -18.62 -13.16 7.49
N ALA A 76 -17.99 -13.56 8.60
CA ALA A 76 -16.73 -12.95 9.04
C ALA A 76 -15.58 -13.31 8.08
N ALA A 77 -15.35 -14.60 7.84
CA ALA A 77 -14.34 -15.06 6.88
C ALA A 77 -14.56 -14.50 5.46
N ARG A 78 -15.82 -14.35 5.06
CA ARG A 78 -16.22 -13.72 3.81
C ARG A 78 -15.80 -12.26 3.73
N ARG A 79 -16.13 -11.47 4.74
CA ARG A 79 -15.76 -10.04 4.84
C ARG A 79 -14.25 -9.86 4.89
N ASP A 80 -13.55 -10.73 5.61
CA ASP A 80 -12.10 -10.74 5.68
C ASP A 80 -11.47 -11.06 4.32
N ALA A 81 -12.04 -12.01 3.56
CA ALA A 81 -11.60 -12.29 2.20
C ALA A 81 -11.81 -11.09 1.25
N ILE A 82 -12.98 -10.43 1.33
CA ILE A 82 -13.24 -9.18 0.59
C ILE A 82 -12.21 -8.11 1.01
N ALA A 83 -11.94 -7.97 2.31
CA ALA A 83 -11.00 -6.99 2.83
C ALA A 83 -9.55 -7.29 2.42
N ALA A 84 -9.17 -8.56 2.34
CA ALA A 84 -7.83 -9.00 1.95
C ALA A 84 -7.57 -8.97 0.45
N ALA A 85 -8.62 -8.93 -0.40
CA ALA A 85 -8.46 -8.84 -1.84
C ALA A 85 -7.59 -7.61 -2.23
N PRO A 86 -6.69 -7.71 -3.22
CA PRO A 86 -5.89 -6.56 -3.62
C PRO A 86 -6.78 -5.43 -4.15
N MET A 87 -6.46 -4.18 -3.80
CA MET A 87 -7.07 -3.02 -4.45
C MET A 87 -6.54 -2.87 -5.88
N LEU A 88 -7.23 -2.05 -6.69
CA LEU A 88 -6.69 -1.64 -7.98
C LEU A 88 -5.32 -0.99 -7.75
N ALA A 89 -4.30 -1.46 -8.48
CA ALA A 89 -2.98 -0.87 -8.42
C ALA A 89 -3.01 0.52 -9.05
N VAL A 90 -2.78 1.55 -8.24
CA VAL A 90 -2.69 2.94 -8.69
C VAL A 90 -1.23 3.37 -8.58
N PRO A 91 -0.58 3.74 -9.69
CA PRO A 91 0.83 4.11 -9.65
C PRO A 91 1.00 5.49 -8.97
N PRO A 92 2.14 5.78 -8.31
CA PRO A 92 2.29 6.99 -7.49
C PRO A 92 2.18 8.32 -8.27
N ASP A 93 2.46 8.30 -9.57
CA ASP A 93 2.29 9.42 -10.49
C ASP A 93 0.83 9.73 -10.79
N ALA A 94 -0.09 8.76 -10.69
CA ALA A 94 -1.54 9.02 -10.81
C ALA A 94 -2.06 9.98 -9.73
N ALA A 95 -1.37 10.11 -8.59
CA ALA A 95 -1.67 11.11 -7.56
C ALA A 95 -1.26 12.55 -7.93
N ARG A 96 -0.48 12.75 -9.01
CA ARG A 96 0.02 14.07 -9.46
C ARG A 96 -0.69 14.59 -10.72
N GLY A 97 -1.80 13.95 -11.09
CA GLY A 97 -2.50 14.18 -12.35
C GLY A 97 -2.17 13.10 -13.37
N GLY A 98 -3.20 12.40 -13.83
CA GLY A 98 -3.08 11.33 -14.83
C GLY A 98 -3.05 11.86 -16.27
N THR A 99 -2.73 10.97 -17.21
CA THR A 99 -2.89 11.23 -18.64
C THR A 99 -4.35 11.61 -18.93
N PRO A 100 -4.62 12.76 -19.58
CA PRO A 100 -5.97 13.12 -19.98
C PRO A 100 -6.62 12.01 -20.81
N ALA A 101 -7.81 11.56 -20.40
CA ALA A 101 -8.60 10.61 -21.15
C ALA A 101 -9.39 11.35 -22.24
N GLN A 102 -9.53 10.74 -23.42
CA GLN A 102 -10.38 11.27 -24.50
C GLN A 102 -11.87 11.12 -24.18
N GLU A 103 -12.22 10.09 -23.41
CA GLU A 103 -13.58 9.82 -22.94
C GLU A 103 -13.63 9.92 -21.41
N PRO A 104 -14.60 10.66 -20.85
CA PRO A 104 -14.83 10.67 -19.41
C PRO A 104 -15.13 9.26 -18.88
N ALA A 105 -14.63 8.94 -17.69
CA ALA A 105 -15.04 7.72 -16.99
C ALA A 105 -16.53 7.81 -16.60
N GLU A 106 -17.22 6.67 -16.61
CA GLU A 106 -18.61 6.60 -16.13
C GLU A 106 -18.66 6.99 -14.64
N PRO A 107 -19.46 8.02 -14.26
CA PRO A 107 -19.50 8.48 -12.89
C PRO A 107 -20.33 7.55 -12.00
N ILE A 108 -19.90 7.38 -10.75
CA ILE A 108 -20.72 6.74 -9.71
C ILE A 108 -21.66 7.79 -9.13
N ALA A 109 -22.98 7.59 -9.26
CA ALA A 109 -23.98 8.50 -8.72
C ALA A 109 -24.13 8.29 -7.20
N ILE A 110 -23.66 9.24 -6.41
CA ILE A 110 -23.79 9.19 -4.95
C ILE A 110 -25.08 9.90 -4.51
N PRO A 111 -25.97 9.21 -3.77
CA PRO A 111 -27.19 9.84 -3.27
C PRO A 111 -26.86 10.96 -2.28
N ALA A 112 -27.72 11.98 -2.20
CA ALA A 112 -27.57 13.04 -1.21
C ALA A 112 -27.81 12.51 0.22
N ALA A 113 -27.13 13.13 1.20
CA ALA A 113 -27.40 12.90 2.61
C ALA A 113 -28.83 13.36 2.96
N GLY A 114 -29.52 12.60 3.81
CA GLY A 114 -30.87 12.93 4.26
C GLY A 114 -30.91 13.83 5.51
N ARG A 115 -29.84 13.89 6.30
CA ARG A 115 -29.77 14.64 7.56
C ARG A 115 -28.33 14.91 8.01
N VAL A 116 -28.18 15.69 9.08
CA VAL A 116 -26.91 15.83 9.80
C VAL A 116 -26.88 14.83 10.96
N GLY A 117 -25.76 14.13 11.12
CA GLY A 117 -25.54 13.10 12.13
C GLY A 117 -24.61 13.56 13.26
N PRO A 118 -24.14 12.60 14.07
CA PRO A 118 -23.13 12.84 15.11
C PRO A 118 -21.88 13.56 14.57
N ALA A 119 -21.28 14.39 15.43
CA ALA A 119 -20.13 15.24 15.09
C ALA A 119 -20.34 16.11 13.84
N ASN A 120 -21.60 16.50 13.58
CA ASN A 120 -22.02 17.31 12.43
C ASN A 120 -21.69 16.70 11.05
N VAL A 121 -21.52 15.38 10.98
CA VAL A 121 -21.23 14.67 9.73
C VAL A 121 -22.54 14.41 8.96
N PRO A 122 -22.65 14.75 7.66
CA PRO A 122 -23.79 14.37 6.84
C PRO A 122 -24.08 12.86 6.88
N THR A 123 -25.35 12.48 6.97
CA THR A 123 -25.80 11.09 7.08
C THR A 123 -27.21 10.87 6.56
N GLY A 124 -27.76 9.67 6.75
CA GLY A 124 -29.08 9.28 6.26
C GLY A 124 -29.06 8.87 4.78
N TYR A 125 -27.89 8.49 4.27
CA TYR A 125 -27.76 7.88 2.95
C TYR A 125 -28.58 6.57 2.88
N PRO A 126 -29.17 6.23 1.71
CA PRO A 126 -29.86 4.95 1.52
C PRO A 126 -28.96 3.76 1.83
N ARG A 127 -29.52 2.66 2.37
CA ARG A 127 -28.79 1.40 2.59
C ARG A 127 -28.51 0.68 1.27
N THR A 128 -27.48 1.19 0.58
CA THR A 128 -27.00 0.80 -0.74
C THR A 128 -25.47 0.95 -0.74
N PRO A 129 -24.74 0.27 -1.63
CA PRO A 129 -23.29 0.45 -1.73
C PRO A 129 -22.89 1.91 -1.99
N GLU A 130 -23.63 2.62 -2.84
CA GLU A 130 -23.42 4.03 -3.16
C GLU A 130 -23.70 4.93 -1.95
N GLY A 131 -24.70 4.59 -1.14
CA GLY A 131 -24.96 5.27 0.12
C GLY A 131 -23.85 5.05 1.16
N ALA A 132 -23.25 3.85 1.20
CA ALA A 132 -22.09 3.57 2.05
C ALA A 132 -20.86 4.38 1.61
N VAL A 133 -20.63 4.50 0.30
CA VAL A 133 -19.61 5.40 -0.26
C VAL A 133 -19.86 6.85 0.18
N GLY A 134 -21.09 7.33 0.06
CA GLY A 134 -21.48 8.67 0.51
C GLY A 134 -21.20 8.91 2.00
N GLN A 135 -21.55 7.95 2.85
CA GLN A 135 -21.31 8.04 4.29
C GLN A 135 -19.80 8.06 4.62
N LEU A 136 -19.00 7.19 3.99
CA LEU A 136 -17.55 7.15 4.19
C LEU A 136 -16.87 8.44 3.70
N ALA A 137 -17.32 8.98 2.56
CA ALA A 137 -16.85 10.25 2.02
C ALA A 137 -17.13 11.41 2.98
N ALA A 138 -18.34 11.46 3.55
CA ALA A 138 -18.72 12.48 4.52
C ALA A 138 -17.88 12.42 5.80
N ILE A 139 -17.66 11.22 6.36
CA ILE A 139 -16.80 11.02 7.54
C ILE A 139 -15.36 11.47 7.23
N THR A 140 -14.81 11.01 6.11
CA THR A 140 -13.43 11.33 5.70
C THR A 140 -13.23 12.83 5.50
N ALA A 141 -14.15 13.48 4.79
CA ALA A 141 -14.10 14.92 4.56
C ALA A 141 -14.21 15.71 5.87
N ALA A 142 -15.13 15.33 6.77
CA ALA A 142 -15.27 15.99 8.06
C ALA A 142 -14.01 15.82 8.94
N THR A 143 -13.39 14.64 8.94
CA THR A 143 -12.14 14.39 9.67
C THR A 143 -10.97 15.21 9.13
N LEU A 144 -10.76 15.25 7.81
CA LEU A 144 -9.64 15.99 7.24
C LEU A 144 -9.81 17.50 7.44
N GLN A 145 -11.04 18.00 7.30
CA GLN A 145 -11.35 19.43 7.41
C GLN A 145 -11.51 19.90 8.87
N SER A 146 -11.52 19.00 9.86
CA SER A 146 -11.58 19.41 11.27
C SER A 146 -10.32 20.17 11.70
N LEU A 147 -9.18 19.88 11.06
CA LEU A 147 -7.87 20.47 11.40
C LEU A 147 -7.52 20.37 12.90
N SER A 148 -8.07 19.36 13.56
CA SER A 148 -8.05 19.17 15.01
C SER A 148 -8.05 17.68 15.32
N LEU A 149 -7.06 17.23 16.09
CA LEU A 149 -6.94 15.83 16.50
C LEU A 149 -8.07 15.42 17.45
N ASP A 150 -8.52 16.33 18.30
CA ASP A 150 -9.60 16.08 19.25
C ASP A 150 -10.94 15.93 18.53
N ASP A 151 -11.23 16.82 17.57
CA ASP A 151 -12.45 16.71 16.75
C ASP A 151 -12.42 15.47 15.86
N ALA A 152 -11.26 15.15 15.28
CA ALA A 152 -11.07 13.92 14.51
C ALA A 152 -11.29 12.66 15.36
N ALA A 153 -10.85 12.66 16.62
CA ALA A 153 -11.08 11.55 17.55
C ALA A 153 -12.56 11.45 17.94
N GLY A 154 -13.24 12.59 18.13
CA GLY A 154 -14.69 12.64 18.36
C GLY A 154 -15.50 12.11 17.18
N ILE A 155 -15.12 12.46 15.95
CA ILE A 155 -15.72 11.89 14.73
C ILE A 155 -15.47 10.38 14.68
N TYR A 156 -14.24 9.92 14.89
CA TYR A 156 -13.93 8.48 14.89
C TYR A 156 -14.81 7.70 15.88
N ALA A 157 -14.87 8.16 17.14
CA ALA A 157 -15.65 7.50 18.18
C ALA A 157 -17.15 7.48 17.89
N ALA A 158 -17.68 8.50 17.23
CA ALA A 158 -19.10 8.59 16.88
C ALA A 158 -19.51 7.68 15.71
N TRP A 159 -18.55 7.27 14.87
CA TRP A 159 -18.81 6.55 13.63
C TRP A 159 -18.17 5.15 13.57
N SER A 160 -17.35 4.78 14.55
CA SER A 160 -16.77 3.44 14.66
C SER A 160 -17.71 2.48 15.41
N GLU A 161 -17.80 1.23 14.95
CA GLU A 161 -18.48 0.16 15.68
C GLU A 161 -17.71 -0.24 16.95
N PRO A 162 -18.38 -0.80 17.97
CA PRO A 162 -17.72 -1.38 19.14
C PRO A 162 -16.67 -2.41 18.74
N GLY A 163 -15.49 -2.32 19.36
CA GLY A 163 -14.36 -3.21 19.07
C GLY A 163 -13.45 -2.74 17.92
N ALA A 164 -13.74 -1.59 17.29
CA ALA A 164 -12.80 -0.96 16.39
C ALA A 164 -11.45 -0.63 17.08
N PRO A 165 -10.32 -0.67 16.36
CA PRO A 165 -9.02 -0.24 16.89
C PRO A 165 -9.07 1.20 17.46
N PRO A 166 -8.13 1.60 18.32
CA PRO A 166 -8.09 2.97 18.80
C PRO A 166 -7.84 3.96 17.66
N ALA A 167 -8.40 5.17 17.77
CA ALA A 167 -8.28 6.22 16.74
C ALA A 167 -6.83 6.53 16.33
N SER A 168 -5.87 6.33 17.24
CA SER A 168 -4.43 6.50 16.97
C SER A 168 -3.88 5.55 15.90
N GLU A 169 -4.51 4.40 15.69
CA GLU A 169 -4.15 3.41 14.68
C GLU A 169 -4.86 3.64 13.34
N TRP A 170 -5.84 4.55 13.30
CA TRP A 170 -6.51 4.93 12.08
C TRP A 170 -5.59 5.76 11.18
N THR A 171 -5.47 5.36 9.91
CA THR A 171 -4.57 6.02 8.96
C THR A 171 -4.88 7.51 8.78
N LEU A 172 -6.16 7.92 8.78
CA LEU A 172 -6.52 9.33 8.65
C LEU A 172 -6.06 10.16 9.85
N MET A 173 -6.11 9.60 11.07
CA MET A 173 -5.56 10.25 12.27
C MET A 173 -4.04 10.45 12.16
N ARG A 174 -3.31 9.47 11.62
CA ARG A 174 -1.87 9.61 11.38
C ARG A 174 -1.56 10.68 10.33
N ASN A 175 -2.32 10.71 9.23
CA ASN A 175 -2.16 11.72 8.18
C ASN A 175 -2.41 13.13 8.72
N LEU A 176 -3.49 13.31 9.49
CA LEU A 176 -3.81 14.60 10.11
C LEU A 176 -2.72 15.04 11.09
N ARG A 177 -2.23 14.12 11.93
CA ARG A 177 -1.09 14.42 12.84
C ARG A 177 0.16 14.83 12.08
N SER A 178 0.46 14.14 10.97
CA SER A 178 1.60 14.49 10.12
C SER A 178 1.45 15.88 9.52
N PHE A 179 0.24 16.23 9.06
CA PHE A 179 -0.05 17.56 8.51
C PHE A 179 0.05 18.65 9.59
N LEU A 180 -0.56 18.44 10.76
CA LEU A 180 -0.52 19.37 11.89
C LEU A 180 0.89 19.53 12.50
N GLY A 181 1.79 18.58 12.25
CA GLY A 181 3.21 18.68 12.62
C GLY A 181 4.10 19.36 11.57
N SER A 182 3.54 19.76 10.43
CA SER A 182 4.28 20.45 9.36
C SER A 182 4.26 21.98 9.53
N ASP A 183 5.15 22.69 8.83
CA ASP A 183 5.19 24.17 8.87
C ASP A 183 3.87 24.80 8.39
N ALA A 184 3.12 24.12 7.51
CA ALA A 184 1.82 24.58 7.04
C ALA A 184 0.80 24.72 8.19
N ALA A 185 0.95 23.93 9.26
CA ALA A 185 0.06 23.97 10.41
C ALA A 185 0.12 25.31 11.16
N ALA A 186 1.28 25.96 11.18
CA ALA A 186 1.48 27.26 11.85
C ALA A 186 0.61 28.37 11.25
N HIS A 187 0.16 28.19 10.01
CA HIS A 187 -0.61 29.17 9.25
C HIS A 187 -2.11 28.85 9.18
N LEU A 188 -2.58 27.79 9.86
CA LEU A 188 -3.99 27.38 9.81
C LEU A 188 -4.96 28.42 10.40
N THR A 189 -4.47 29.29 11.29
CA THR A 189 -5.25 30.39 11.86
C THR A 189 -5.18 31.68 11.03
N ASP A 190 -4.33 31.72 10.00
CA ASP A 190 -4.18 32.91 9.17
C ASP A 190 -5.43 33.13 8.31
N PRO A 191 -5.92 34.37 8.19
CA PRO A 191 -7.07 34.67 7.34
C PRO A 191 -6.85 34.23 5.90
N GLY A 192 -7.75 33.41 5.37
CA GLY A 192 -7.67 32.88 4.01
C GLY A 192 -6.96 31.52 3.88
N THR A 193 -6.42 30.98 4.98
CA THR A 193 -5.99 29.59 5.01
C THR A 193 -7.21 28.67 5.06
N ALA A 194 -7.21 27.63 4.21
CA ALA A 194 -8.28 26.64 4.15
C ALA A 194 -7.73 25.28 3.74
N LEU A 195 -8.30 24.21 4.29
CA LEU A 195 -8.12 22.85 3.79
C LEU A 195 -9.47 22.36 3.31
N VAL A 196 -9.55 21.99 2.03
CA VAL A 196 -10.75 21.45 1.40
C VAL A 196 -10.47 20.01 1.01
N ALA A 197 -11.33 19.11 1.45
CA ALA A 197 -11.26 17.70 1.10
C ALA A 197 -12.49 17.32 0.27
N THR A 198 -12.29 17.12 -1.04
CA THR A 198 -13.34 16.81 -2.00
C THR A 198 -13.28 15.35 -2.43
N PRO A 199 -14.35 14.57 -2.27
CA PRO A 199 -14.41 13.22 -2.85
C PRO A 199 -14.40 13.31 -4.38
N VAL A 200 -13.44 12.65 -5.03
CA VAL A 200 -13.26 12.67 -6.50
C VAL A 200 -13.34 11.29 -7.14
N GLY A 201 -13.38 10.23 -6.33
CA GLY A 201 -13.55 8.87 -6.81
C GLY A 201 -13.92 7.92 -5.67
N ALA A 202 -14.40 6.73 -6.02
CA ALA A 202 -14.71 5.71 -5.05
C ALA A 202 -14.58 4.31 -5.66
N GLN A 203 -14.45 3.32 -4.79
CA GLN A 203 -14.49 1.90 -5.14
C GLN A 203 -15.31 1.16 -4.11
N VAL A 204 -16.35 0.43 -4.55
CA VAL A 204 -16.98 -0.61 -3.73
C VAL A 204 -16.17 -1.88 -3.91
N LYS A 205 -15.47 -2.30 -2.86
CA LYS A 205 -14.61 -3.49 -2.89
C LYS A 205 -15.41 -4.77 -2.76
N GLY A 206 -16.52 -4.72 -2.03
CA GLY A 206 -17.47 -5.81 -1.94
C GLY A 206 -18.62 -5.51 -0.98
N VAL A 207 -19.64 -6.35 -1.08
CA VAL A 207 -20.87 -6.30 -0.28
C VAL A 207 -21.12 -7.65 0.36
N ASP A 208 -21.73 -7.66 1.53
CA ASP A 208 -22.15 -8.88 2.22
C ASP A 208 -23.54 -8.64 2.84
N GLY A 209 -24.57 -9.11 2.15
CA GLY A 209 -25.97 -8.81 2.48
C GLY A 209 -26.32 -7.33 2.26
N ASP A 210 -27.35 -6.87 2.98
CA ASP A 210 -27.89 -5.50 2.91
C ASP A 210 -27.34 -4.55 4.00
N THR A 211 -26.49 -5.08 4.89
CA THR A 211 -25.98 -4.37 6.07
C THR A 211 -24.48 -4.11 6.06
N TRP A 212 -23.73 -4.74 5.14
CA TRP A 212 -22.28 -4.59 5.11
C TRP A 212 -21.78 -4.26 3.70
N THR A 213 -20.94 -3.24 3.62
CA THR A 213 -20.25 -2.82 2.40
C THR A 213 -18.86 -2.37 2.77
N LEU A 214 -17.86 -2.88 2.06
CA LEU A 214 -16.51 -2.34 2.10
C LEU A 214 -16.31 -1.41 0.91
N ALA A 215 -16.08 -0.13 1.22
CA ALA A 215 -15.86 0.91 0.23
C ALA A 215 -14.54 1.65 0.49
N CYS A 216 -14.04 2.30 -0.54
CA CYS A 216 -12.91 3.22 -0.50
C CYS A 216 -13.33 4.52 -1.19
N VAL A 217 -12.82 5.64 -0.69
CA VAL A 217 -13.05 6.97 -1.27
C VAL A 217 -11.70 7.61 -1.56
N LEU A 218 -11.56 8.12 -2.77
CA LEU A 218 -10.43 8.94 -3.18
C LEU A 218 -10.79 10.41 -2.92
N MET A 219 -9.93 11.08 -2.17
CA MET A 219 -10.07 12.49 -1.86
C MET A 219 -9.04 13.29 -2.67
N ASP A 220 -9.51 14.37 -3.28
CA ASP A 220 -8.66 15.51 -3.62
C ASP A 220 -8.60 16.43 -2.39
N VAL A 221 -7.39 16.78 -1.97
CA VAL A 221 -7.15 17.57 -0.77
C VAL A 221 -6.33 18.78 -1.13
N GLU A 222 -6.98 19.93 -1.12
CA GLU A 222 -6.36 21.21 -1.41
C GLU A 222 -6.14 21.97 -0.10
N ALA A 223 -4.87 22.26 0.21
CA ALA A 223 -4.50 23.15 1.29
C ALA A 223 -4.04 24.49 0.71
N ARG A 224 -4.75 25.56 1.05
CA ARG A 224 -4.36 26.93 0.73
C ARG A 224 -3.80 27.56 1.97
N VAL A 225 -2.56 28.04 1.90
CA VAL A 225 -1.89 28.73 2.98
C VAL A 225 -1.54 30.12 2.49
N VAL A 226 -1.99 31.15 3.19
CA VAL A 226 -1.63 32.54 2.88
C VAL A 226 -0.49 32.96 3.80
N THR A 227 0.70 33.12 3.24
CA THR A 227 1.85 33.67 3.98
C THR A 227 1.96 35.16 3.68
N SER A 228 2.05 36.01 4.71
CA SER A 228 2.47 37.41 4.52
C SER A 228 3.95 37.44 4.09
N ALA A 229 4.25 38.11 2.98
CA ALA A 229 5.61 38.35 2.49
C ALA A 229 6.37 39.38 3.33
#